data_AF-A0A6J6MWE0-F1
#
_entry.id   AF-A0A6J6MWE0-F1
#
_cell.length_a   1.000
_cell.length_b   1.000
_cell.length_c   1.000
_cell.angle_alpha   90.00
_cell.angle_beta   90.00
_cell.angle_gamma   90.00
#
_symmetry.space_group_name_H-M   'P 1'
#
loop_
_entity.id
_entity.type
_entity.pdbx_description
1 polymer ?
#
loop_
_entity_poly.entity_id
_entity_poly.type
_entity_poly.pdbx_seq_one_letter_code
_entity_poly.pdbx_strand_id
1 'polypeptide(L)'
;MQYQTLLSNLAKVKSGDLIAIDGPAGSGKSTLAKSLVKDLPDSVIIAVDDLYDGWADAFTPRLTARVIEQVLLPISKNQEFRYDIYDWHKAKFVKSNVIPRDQIYILEGVCAGHQSFRGFIDVLIWLDISDEIGLTRVLNRDGEVIRDQMLHFQQAQRSHFAQDLTEAAADYIFDGVPKTIL
;
A
#
# COMPACT_ATOMS: atom_id res chain seq x y z
N MET A 1 -5.87 1.85 16.72
CA MET A 1 -7.29 2.28 16.91
C MET A 1 -8.30 1.37 16.21
N GLN A 2 -9.60 1.48 16.53
CA GLN A 2 -10.71 0.76 15.86
C GLN A 2 -11.16 1.43 14.54
N TYR A 3 -11.87 0.68 13.68
CA TYR A 3 -12.28 1.12 12.34
C TYR A 3 -13.22 2.33 12.34
N GLN A 4 -14.26 2.34 13.19
CA GLN A 4 -15.21 3.47 13.21
C GLN A 4 -14.53 4.79 13.59
N THR A 5 -13.56 4.74 14.51
CA THR A 5 -12.76 5.91 14.90
C THR A 5 -11.89 6.40 13.74
N LEU A 6 -11.22 5.47 13.05
CA LEU A 6 -10.44 5.80 11.86
C LEU A 6 -11.32 6.46 10.79
N LEU A 7 -12.48 5.87 10.48
CA LEU A 7 -13.41 6.41 9.50
C LEU A 7 -13.90 7.82 9.85
N SER A 8 -14.23 8.05 11.12
CA SER A 8 -14.59 9.40 11.59
C SER A 8 -13.44 10.41 11.43
N ASN A 9 -12.20 10.00 11.66
CA ASN A 9 -11.04 10.87 11.45
C ASN A 9 -10.77 11.17 9.96
N LEU A 10 -11.18 10.27 9.07
CA LEU A 10 -11.09 10.44 7.63
C LEU A 10 -12.23 11.28 7.03
N ALA A 11 -13.19 11.75 7.83
CA ALA A 11 -14.30 12.58 7.35
C ALA A 11 -13.85 13.93 6.73
N LYS A 12 -12.61 14.34 6.98
CA LYS A 12 -11.99 15.54 6.38
C LYS A 12 -11.37 15.28 4.99
N VAL A 13 -11.18 14.02 4.62
CA VAL A 13 -10.59 13.64 3.32
C VAL A 13 -11.60 13.97 2.22
N LYS A 14 -11.11 14.55 1.14
CA LYS A 14 -11.91 14.99 0.00
C LYS A 14 -11.32 14.48 -1.31
N SER A 15 -12.12 14.58 -2.36
CA SER A 15 -11.66 14.38 -3.75
C SER A 15 -10.33 15.11 -4.00
N GLY A 16 -9.37 14.41 -4.60
CA GLY A 16 -8.01 14.87 -4.83
C GLY A 16 -7.00 14.42 -3.76
N ASP A 17 -7.46 14.10 -2.54
CA ASP A 17 -6.57 13.71 -1.45
C ASP A 17 -6.06 12.26 -1.63
N LEU A 18 -4.85 12.01 -1.15
CA LEU A 18 -4.20 10.70 -1.15
C LEU A 18 -4.08 10.13 0.27
N ILE A 19 -4.69 8.97 0.49
CA ILE A 19 -4.50 8.13 1.67
C ILE A 19 -3.45 7.06 1.34
N ALA A 20 -2.37 7.00 2.12
CA ALA A 20 -1.42 5.90 2.08
C ALA A 20 -1.71 4.90 3.20
N ILE A 21 -1.69 3.60 2.89
CA ILE A 21 -1.84 2.51 3.86
C ILE A 21 -0.62 1.61 3.74
N ASP A 22 0.28 1.71 4.72
CA ASP A 22 1.53 0.95 4.77
C ASP A 22 1.59 0.04 6.01
N GLY A 23 2.55 -0.87 6.03
CA GLY A 23 2.75 -1.87 7.06
C GLY A 23 3.31 -3.18 6.50
N PRO A 24 3.74 -4.10 7.37
CA PRO A 24 4.31 -5.39 6.94
C PRO A 24 3.42 -6.22 6.02
N ALA A 25 4.02 -7.05 5.18
CA ALA A 25 3.30 -8.05 4.39
C ALA A 25 2.40 -8.91 5.29
N GLY A 26 1.16 -9.16 4.86
CA GLY A 26 0.16 -9.90 5.64
C GLY A 26 -0.52 -9.12 6.77
N SER A 27 -0.26 -7.81 6.92
CA SER A 27 -0.89 -6.98 7.97
C SER A 27 -2.37 -6.66 7.74
N GLY A 28 -2.88 -6.84 6.52
CA GLY A 28 -4.29 -6.59 6.17
C GLY A 28 -4.58 -5.25 5.50
N LYS A 29 -3.56 -4.56 4.96
CA LYS A 29 -3.70 -3.27 4.25
C LYS A 29 -4.79 -3.30 3.18
N SER A 30 -4.73 -4.26 2.26
CA SER A 30 -5.73 -4.42 1.21
C SER A 30 -7.15 -4.66 1.75
N THR A 31 -7.28 -5.30 2.92
CA THR A 31 -8.60 -5.47 3.58
C THR A 31 -9.10 -4.14 4.11
N LEU A 32 -8.25 -3.35 4.77
CA LEU A 32 -8.63 -2.01 5.24
C LEU A 32 -8.98 -1.10 4.05
N ALA A 33 -8.17 -1.09 3.00
CA ALA A 33 -8.40 -0.31 1.78
C ALA A 33 -9.78 -0.62 1.18
N LYS A 34 -10.13 -1.92 1.06
CA LYS A 34 -11.44 -2.36 0.58
C LYS A 34 -12.60 -1.96 1.48
N SER A 35 -12.39 -1.88 2.79
CA SER A 35 -13.42 -1.35 3.71
C SER A 35 -13.60 0.15 3.51
N LEU A 36 -12.50 0.90 3.43
CA LEU A 36 -12.54 2.34 3.21
C LEU A 36 -13.24 2.70 1.89
N VAL A 37 -13.03 1.95 0.81
CA VAL A 37 -13.74 2.20 -0.47
C VAL A 37 -15.26 2.06 -0.35
N LYS A 38 -15.75 1.23 0.57
CA LYS A 38 -17.21 1.07 0.78
C LYS A 38 -17.83 2.27 1.51
N ASP A 39 -17.03 2.93 2.36
CA ASP A 39 -17.52 3.96 3.27
C ASP A 39 -17.09 5.39 2.86
N LEU A 40 -16.08 5.53 1.99
CA LEU A 40 -15.63 6.79 1.42
C LEU A 40 -16.21 6.99 0.01
N PRO A 41 -16.77 8.17 -0.30
CA PRO A 41 -17.32 8.47 -1.62
C PRO A 41 -16.21 8.50 -2.67
N ASP A 42 -16.53 8.09 -3.90
CA ASP A 42 -15.71 8.27 -5.10
C ASP A 42 -14.21 7.97 -4.87
N SER A 43 -13.93 6.77 -4.37
CA SER A 43 -12.59 6.35 -3.96
C SER A 43 -12.04 5.20 -4.81
N VAL A 44 -10.71 5.14 -4.95
CA VAL A 44 -10.03 4.14 -5.79
C VAL A 44 -8.77 3.62 -5.12
N ILE A 45 -8.52 2.31 -5.24
CA ILE A 45 -7.32 1.66 -4.68
C ILE A 45 -6.28 1.50 -5.77
N ILE A 46 -5.03 1.82 -5.42
CA ILE A 46 -3.82 1.56 -6.20
C ILE A 46 -2.91 0.71 -5.33
N ALA A 47 -2.62 -0.52 -5.76
CA ALA A 47 -1.74 -1.42 -5.03
C ALA A 47 -0.29 -1.18 -5.44
N VAL A 48 0.60 -0.88 -4.50
CA VAL A 48 2.05 -0.72 -4.79
C VAL A 48 2.63 -2.01 -5.38
N ASP A 49 2.08 -3.17 -4.99
CA ASP A 49 2.47 -4.48 -5.50
C ASP A 49 2.24 -4.63 -7.01
N ASP A 50 1.30 -3.88 -7.60
CA ASP A 50 1.10 -3.83 -9.06
C ASP A 50 2.27 -3.13 -9.76
N LEU A 51 2.97 -2.23 -9.07
CA LEU A 51 4.09 -1.46 -9.62
C LEU A 51 5.44 -2.14 -9.41
N TYR A 52 5.54 -3.32 -8.79
CA TYR A 52 6.82 -4.05 -8.69
C TYR A 52 7.25 -4.62 -10.05
N ASP A 53 8.53 -4.49 -10.42
CA ASP A 53 9.11 -5.29 -11.51
C ASP A 53 9.64 -6.63 -10.95
N GLY A 54 8.70 -7.44 -10.46
CA GLY A 54 8.98 -8.65 -9.70
C GLY A 54 9.57 -8.40 -8.30
N TRP A 55 9.86 -9.50 -7.59
CA TRP A 55 10.26 -9.49 -6.18
C TRP A 55 11.49 -8.62 -5.87
N ALA A 56 12.49 -8.63 -6.76
CA ALA A 56 13.76 -7.93 -6.53
C ALA A 56 13.63 -6.40 -6.64
N ASP A 57 12.49 -5.90 -7.11
CA ASP A 57 12.28 -4.47 -7.37
C ASP A 57 11.61 -3.73 -6.21
N ALA A 58 10.98 -4.45 -5.27
CA ALA A 58 10.08 -3.91 -4.25
C ALA A 58 10.67 -2.79 -3.35
N PHE A 59 11.99 -2.68 -3.27
CA PHE A 59 12.67 -1.69 -2.43
C PHE A 59 13.71 -0.88 -3.21
N THR A 60 13.61 -0.84 -4.54
CA THR A 60 14.60 -0.15 -5.38
C THR A 60 14.16 1.27 -5.75
N PRO A 61 15.10 2.18 -6.06
CA PRO A 61 14.76 3.50 -6.58
C PRO A 61 13.91 3.47 -7.87
N ARG A 62 13.92 2.35 -8.62
CA ARG A 62 13.10 2.20 -9.84
C ARG A 62 11.62 2.05 -9.52
N LEU A 63 11.28 1.34 -8.44
CA LEU A 63 9.91 1.34 -7.92
C LEU A 63 9.52 2.74 -7.47
N THR A 64 10.36 3.40 -6.67
CA THR A 64 10.09 4.75 -6.17
C THR A 64 9.81 5.73 -7.32
N ALA A 65 10.65 5.71 -8.36
CA ALA A 65 10.46 6.53 -9.55
C ALA A 65 9.15 6.20 -10.27
N ARG A 66 8.81 4.92 -10.46
CA ARG A 66 7.55 4.50 -11.09
C ARG A 66 6.32 4.98 -10.33
N VAL A 67 6.29 4.82 -9.01
CA VAL A 67 5.16 5.28 -8.19
C VAL A 67 5.01 6.79 -8.32
N ILE A 68 6.11 7.54 -8.26
CA ILE A 68 6.08 9.01 -8.43
C ILE A 68 5.56 9.37 -9.83
N GLU A 69 6.16 8.82 -10.88
CA GLU A 69 5.89 9.21 -12.26
C GLU A 69 4.50 8.79 -12.74
N GLN A 70 4.07 7.59 -12.40
CA GLN A 70 2.85 7.00 -12.95
C GLN A 70 1.62 7.20 -12.06
N VAL A 71 1.80 7.51 -10.78
CA VAL A 71 0.69 7.65 -9.81
C VAL A 71 0.68 9.01 -9.15
N LEU A 72 1.74 9.38 -8.42
CA LEU A 72 1.71 10.58 -7.57
C LEU A 72 1.72 11.89 -8.36
N LEU A 73 2.51 11.97 -9.44
CA LEU A 73 2.55 13.15 -10.29
C LEU A 73 1.20 13.38 -11.00
N PRO A 74 0.55 12.39 -11.62
CA PRO A 74 -0.81 12.56 -12.16
C PRO A 74 -1.84 13.00 -11.12
N ILE A 75 -1.83 12.41 -9.92
CA ILE A 75 -2.72 12.81 -8.81
C ILE A 75 -2.50 14.27 -8.45
N SER A 76 -1.24 14.69 -8.25
CA SER A 76 -0.92 16.09 -7.88
C SER A 76 -1.30 17.12 -8.95
N LYS A 77 -1.46 16.67 -10.20
CA LYS A 77 -1.90 17.50 -11.34
C LYS A 77 -3.40 17.41 -11.61
N ASN A 78 -4.15 16.66 -10.79
CA ASN A 78 -5.56 16.33 -10.99
C ASN A 78 -5.87 15.81 -12.41
N GLN A 79 -5.04 14.88 -12.88
CA GLN A 79 -5.16 14.29 -14.21
C GLN A 79 -5.74 12.89 -14.13
N GLU A 80 -6.56 12.54 -15.12
CA GLU A 80 -6.89 11.15 -15.40
C GLU A 80 -5.62 10.42 -15.89
N PHE A 81 -5.41 9.18 -15.44
CA PHE A 81 -4.18 8.45 -15.76
C PHE A 81 -4.37 6.93 -15.87
N ARG A 82 -3.33 6.28 -16.39
CA ARG A 82 -3.12 4.84 -16.35
C ARG A 82 -1.70 4.59 -15.86
N TYR A 83 -1.51 3.50 -15.14
CA TYR A 83 -0.18 3.05 -14.71
C TYR A 83 0.07 1.62 -15.19
N ASP A 84 1.31 1.19 -15.09
CA ASP A 84 1.73 -0.17 -15.39
C ASP A 84 1.42 -1.09 -14.20
N ILE A 85 0.78 -2.22 -14.51
CA ILE A 85 0.50 -3.32 -13.58
C ILE A 85 1.36 -4.51 -13.98
N TYR A 86 2.12 -5.06 -13.05
CA TYR A 86 2.96 -6.22 -13.26
C TYR A 86 2.13 -7.50 -13.24
N ASP A 87 2.06 -8.17 -14.38
CA ASP A 87 1.50 -9.52 -14.48
C ASP A 87 2.53 -10.52 -13.94
N TRP A 88 2.38 -10.89 -12.67
CA TRP A 88 3.26 -11.83 -11.97
C TRP A 88 3.37 -13.21 -12.64
N HIS A 89 2.35 -13.64 -13.39
CA HIS A 89 2.39 -14.91 -14.11
C HIS A 89 3.18 -14.80 -15.42
N LYS A 90 3.10 -13.66 -16.11
CA LYS A 90 3.78 -13.41 -17.38
C LYS A 90 5.11 -12.69 -17.24
N ALA A 91 5.47 -12.26 -16.03
CA ALA A 91 6.65 -11.47 -15.71
C ALA A 91 6.82 -10.25 -16.63
N LYS A 92 5.74 -9.48 -16.81
CA LYS A 92 5.74 -8.27 -17.65
C LYS A 92 4.66 -7.28 -17.24
N PHE A 93 4.85 -6.02 -17.60
CA PHE A 93 3.82 -5.01 -17.42
C PHE A 93 2.68 -5.12 -18.45
N VAL A 94 1.49 -4.83 -17.95
CA VAL A 94 0.28 -4.51 -18.71
C VAL A 94 -0.25 -3.15 -18.23
N LYS A 95 -1.16 -2.53 -18.97
CA LYS A 95 -1.74 -1.25 -18.54
C LYS A 95 -2.95 -1.45 -17.64
N SER A 96 -3.06 -0.63 -16.60
CA SER A 96 -4.25 -0.51 -15.78
C SER A 96 -5.46 -0.04 -16.57
N ASN A 97 -6.65 -0.18 -15.97
CA ASN A 97 -7.80 0.63 -16.35
C ASN A 97 -7.52 2.12 -16.08
N VAL A 98 -8.33 2.98 -16.68
CA VAL A 98 -8.27 4.42 -16.42
C VAL A 98 -8.61 4.68 -14.96
N ILE A 99 -7.76 5.47 -14.30
CA ILE A 99 -8.03 6.05 -12.99
C ILE A 99 -8.56 7.47 -13.23
N PRO A 100 -9.84 7.75 -12.92
CA PRO A 100 -10.41 9.07 -13.12
C PRO A 100 -9.75 10.08 -12.17
N ARG A 101 -9.79 11.35 -12.58
CA ARG A 101 -9.44 12.47 -11.70
C ARG A 101 -10.52 12.68 -10.63
N ASP A 102 -10.30 13.61 -9.70
CA ASP A 102 -11.29 13.98 -8.69
C ASP A 102 -11.76 12.79 -7.81
N GLN A 103 -10.91 11.78 -7.58
CA GLN A 103 -11.17 10.68 -6.65
C GLN A 103 -10.50 10.91 -5.29
N ILE A 104 -10.94 10.19 -4.26
CA ILE A 104 -10.10 9.89 -3.10
C ILE A 104 -9.19 8.73 -3.47
N TYR A 105 -7.88 8.95 -3.47
CA TYR A 105 -6.92 7.91 -3.86
C TYR A 105 -6.44 7.16 -2.62
N ILE A 106 -6.40 5.83 -2.70
CA ILE A 106 -5.87 4.97 -1.65
C ILE A 106 -4.68 4.20 -2.24
N LEU A 107 -3.47 4.60 -1.87
CA LEU A 107 -2.24 3.87 -2.19
C LEU A 107 -1.98 2.87 -1.07
N GLU A 108 -2.00 1.58 -1.38
CA GLU A 108 -1.84 0.52 -0.38
C GLU A 108 -0.76 -0.48 -0.80
N GLY A 109 0.02 -0.94 0.17
CA GLY A 109 1.09 -1.89 -0.11
C GLY A 109 2.30 -1.60 0.75
N VAL A 110 3.26 -2.54 0.75
CA VAL A 110 4.55 -2.27 1.38
C VAL A 110 5.22 -1.14 0.59
N CYS A 111 5.78 -0.15 1.30
CA CYS A 111 6.33 1.10 0.73
C CYS A 111 5.30 2.17 0.32
N ALA A 112 4.00 1.99 0.57
CA ALA A 112 3.00 3.03 0.26
C ALA A 112 3.25 4.36 1.00
N GLY A 113 3.88 4.30 2.18
CA GLY A 113 4.23 5.46 3.01
C GLY A 113 5.70 5.91 2.89
N HIS A 114 6.42 5.42 1.86
CA HIS A 114 7.84 5.71 1.66
C HIS A 114 8.13 7.22 1.76
N GLN A 115 9.26 7.58 2.37
CA GLN A 115 9.63 8.96 2.69
C GLN A 115 9.55 9.93 1.51
N SER A 116 9.93 9.47 0.31
CA SER A 116 9.86 10.27 -0.92
C SER A 116 8.43 10.57 -1.39
N PHE A 117 7.43 9.85 -0.88
CA PHE A 117 6.01 10.04 -1.24
C PHE A 117 5.30 10.98 -0.26
N ARG A 118 5.87 11.25 0.92
CA ARG A 118 5.20 12.00 2.00
C ARG A 118 4.75 13.40 1.61
N GLY A 119 5.43 14.05 0.67
CA GLY A 119 5.00 15.34 0.11
C GLY A 119 3.72 15.29 -0.73
N PHE A 120 3.25 14.09 -1.09
CA PHE A 120 2.04 13.83 -1.85
C PHE A 120 0.91 13.23 -1.00
N ILE A 121 1.19 12.80 0.23
CA ILE A 121 0.26 12.04 1.07
C ILE A 121 -0.47 13.00 2.01
N ASP A 122 -1.80 12.96 2.02
CA ASP A 122 -2.64 13.75 2.93
C ASP A 122 -2.93 13.01 4.24
N VAL A 123 -2.98 11.68 4.19
CA VAL A 123 -3.11 10.83 5.38
C VAL A 123 -2.28 9.57 5.23
N LEU A 124 -1.42 9.28 6.20
CA LEU A 124 -0.67 8.03 6.30
C LEU A 124 -1.21 7.14 7.43
N ILE A 125 -1.60 5.92 7.07
CA ILE A 125 -2.10 4.90 7.99
C ILE A 125 -1.08 3.76 8.06
N TRP A 126 -0.67 3.41 9.27
CA TRP A 126 0.20 2.26 9.53
C TRP A 126 -0.59 1.08 10.10
N LEU A 127 -0.40 -0.11 9.52
CA LEU A 127 -0.87 -1.37 10.08
C LEU A 127 0.30 -2.16 10.62
N ASP A 128 0.27 -2.38 11.92
CA ASP A 128 1.30 -3.14 12.63
C ASP A 128 0.92 -4.63 12.77
N ILE A 129 1.89 -5.50 12.52
CA ILE A 129 1.82 -6.94 12.78
C ILE A 129 3.24 -7.50 12.92
N SER A 130 3.40 -8.60 13.66
CA SER A 130 4.66 -9.33 13.64
C SER A 130 4.90 -10.01 12.29
N ASP A 131 6.16 -10.08 11.87
CA ASP A 131 6.57 -10.75 10.63
C ASP A 131 6.14 -12.22 10.58
N GLU A 132 6.15 -12.92 11.72
CA GLU A 132 5.74 -14.34 11.80
C GLU A 132 4.27 -14.54 11.44
N ILE A 133 3.38 -13.70 11.97
CA ILE A 133 1.94 -13.77 11.69
C ILE A 133 1.69 -13.28 10.26
N GLY A 134 2.38 -12.23 9.83
CA GLY A 134 2.34 -11.74 8.46
C GLY A 134 2.71 -12.83 7.45
N LEU A 135 3.81 -13.54 7.70
CA LEU A 135 4.27 -14.66 6.87
C LEU A 135 3.22 -15.76 6.84
N THR A 136 2.72 -16.19 7.99
CA THR A 136 1.70 -17.24 8.08
C THR A 136 0.47 -16.89 7.24
N ARG A 137 0.00 -15.64 7.31
CA ARG A 137 -1.15 -15.17 6.52
C ARG A 137 -0.88 -15.14 5.03
N VAL A 138 0.30 -14.68 4.65
CA VAL A 138 0.72 -14.67 3.24
C VAL A 138 0.76 -16.10 2.69
N LEU A 139 1.38 -17.04 3.40
CA LEU A 139 1.49 -18.43 2.94
C LEU A 139 0.15 -19.16 2.91
N ASN A 140 -0.74 -18.88 3.87
CA ASN A 140 -2.11 -19.41 3.83
C ASN A 140 -2.91 -18.89 2.63
N ARG A 141 -2.63 -17.67 2.16
CA ARG A 141 -3.32 -17.04 1.03
C ARG A 141 -2.73 -17.45 -0.32
N ASP A 142 -1.42 -17.36 -0.45
CA ASP A 142 -0.70 -17.45 -1.73
C ASP A 142 0.00 -18.81 -1.93
N GLY A 143 0.01 -19.64 -0.89
CA GLY A 143 0.58 -20.97 -0.89
C GLY A 143 2.05 -21.02 -0.48
N GLU A 144 2.48 -22.22 -0.07
CA GLU A 144 3.84 -22.48 0.40
C GLU A 144 4.93 -22.27 -0.66
N VAL A 145 4.55 -22.27 -1.95
CA VAL A 145 5.48 -22.11 -3.07
C VAL A 145 6.26 -20.79 -3.05
N ILE A 146 5.72 -19.75 -2.40
CA ILE A 146 6.38 -18.44 -2.33
C ILE A 146 7.23 -18.24 -1.06
N ARG A 147 7.33 -19.24 -0.17
CA ARG A 147 7.96 -19.11 1.15
C ARG A 147 9.36 -18.49 1.09
N ASP A 148 10.24 -19.02 0.26
CA ASP A 148 11.63 -18.55 0.18
C ASP A 148 11.70 -17.10 -0.31
N GLN A 149 10.87 -16.73 -1.29
CA GLN A 149 10.79 -15.37 -1.81
C GLN A 149 10.26 -14.41 -0.75
N MET A 150 9.21 -14.80 -0.03
CA MET A 150 8.61 -13.99 1.02
C MET A 150 9.55 -13.80 2.22
N LEU A 151 10.34 -14.81 2.59
CA LEU A 151 11.35 -14.67 3.65
C LEU A 151 12.42 -13.63 3.27
N HIS A 152 12.92 -13.67 2.04
CA HIS A 152 13.84 -12.65 1.53
C HIS A 152 13.18 -11.27 1.48
N PHE A 153 11.92 -11.22 1.03
CA PHE A 153 11.14 -9.98 1.00
C PHE A 153 10.99 -9.38 2.40
N GLN A 154 10.61 -10.17 3.41
CA GLN A 154 10.48 -9.69 4.79
C GLN A 154 11.82 -9.21 5.37
N GLN A 155 12.94 -9.84 5.00
CA GLN A 155 14.25 -9.33 5.39
C GLN A 155 14.52 -7.93 4.83
N ALA A 156 14.28 -7.73 3.53
CA ALA A 156 14.43 -6.43 2.90
C ALA A 156 13.42 -5.39 3.45
N GLN A 157 12.18 -5.81 3.71
CA GLN A 157 11.13 -5.01 4.32
C GLN A 157 11.54 -4.47 5.70
N ARG A 158 12.14 -5.31 6.56
CA ARG A 158 12.65 -4.86 7.86
C ARG A 158 13.70 -3.76 7.69
N SER A 159 14.63 -3.95 6.76
CA SER A 159 15.63 -2.93 6.46
C SER A 159 15.02 -1.64 5.91
N HIS A 160 13.99 -1.76 5.07
CA HIS A 160 13.25 -0.61 4.55
C HIS A 160 12.58 0.18 5.68
N PHE A 161 11.75 -0.45 6.52
CA PHE A 161 11.04 0.28 7.58
C PHE A 161 11.97 0.86 8.65
N ALA A 162 13.09 0.19 8.95
CA ALA A 162 14.09 0.71 9.87
C ALA A 162 14.77 2.00 9.35
N GLN A 163 14.85 2.18 8.02
CA GLN A 163 15.42 3.37 7.39
C GLN A 163 14.36 4.44 7.11
N ASP A 164 13.20 4.02 6.62
CA ASP A 164 12.13 4.93 6.20
C ASP A 164 11.44 5.57 7.42
N LEU A 165 11.32 4.84 8.53
CA LEU A 165 10.59 5.26 9.73
C LEU A 165 9.10 5.54 9.45
N THR A 166 8.49 4.76 8.56
CA THR A 166 7.11 4.94 8.11
C THR A 166 6.11 4.90 9.26
N GLU A 167 6.26 3.96 10.19
CA GLU A 167 5.42 3.86 11.39
C GLU A 167 5.44 5.14 12.22
N ALA A 168 6.62 5.72 12.43
CA ALA A 168 6.77 6.95 13.21
C ALA A 168 6.23 8.19 12.49
N ALA A 169 6.12 8.14 11.16
CA ALA A 169 5.56 9.20 10.33
C ALA A 169 4.04 9.10 10.14
N ALA A 170 3.41 8.00 10.57
CA ALA A 170 1.99 7.76 10.32
C ALA A 170 1.10 8.67 11.19
N ASP A 171 0.05 9.22 10.58
CA ASP A 171 -0.99 9.96 11.30
C ASP A 171 -1.81 9.03 12.20
N TYR A 172 -2.03 7.80 11.73
CA TYR A 172 -2.89 6.82 12.40
C TYR A 172 -2.27 5.43 12.41
N ILE A 173 -2.27 4.79 13.59
CA ILE A 173 -1.97 3.37 13.75
C ILE A 173 -3.28 2.57 13.85
N PHE A 174 -3.47 1.62 12.94
CA PHE A 174 -4.66 0.78 12.89
C PHE A 174 -4.39 -0.60 13.50
N ASP A 175 -5.14 -0.95 14.55
CA ASP A 175 -4.99 -2.21 15.31
C ASP A 175 -6.13 -3.19 15.03
N GLY A 176 -7.01 -2.89 14.07
CA GLY A 176 -8.27 -3.63 13.85
C GLY A 176 -8.10 -5.00 13.19
N VAL A 177 -6.88 -5.48 13.01
CA VAL A 177 -6.59 -6.81 12.48
C VAL A 177 -6.07 -7.67 13.64
N PRO A 178 -6.57 -8.91 13.84
CA PRO A 178 -6.08 -9.76 14.91
C PRO A 178 -4.55 -9.84 14.87
N LYS A 179 -3.86 -9.64 15.99
CA LYS A 179 -2.40 -9.81 16.07
C LYS A 179 -2.05 -11.25 16.50
N THR A 180 -2.91 -12.20 16.15
CA THR A 180 -2.79 -13.64 16.45
C THR A 180 -3.20 -14.47 15.23
N ILE A 181 -2.70 -15.70 15.18
CA ILE A 181 -3.13 -16.74 14.24
C ILE A 181 -4.47 -17.28 14.79
N LEU A 182 -5.52 -17.23 13.96
CA LEU A 182 -6.82 -17.85 14.27
C LEU A 182 -6.74 -19.36 14.03
#